data_AF-A0A4Y2TL58-F1
#
_entry.id   AF-A0A4Y2TL58-F1
#
_cell.length_a   1.000
_cell.length_b   1.000
_cell.length_c   1.000
_cell.angle_alpha   90.00
_cell.angle_beta   90.00
_cell.angle_gamma   90.00
#
_symmetry.space_group_name_H-M   'P 1'
#
loop_
_entity.id
_entity.type
_entity.pdbx_description
1 polymer ?
#
loop_
_entity_poly.entity_id
_entity_poly.type
_entity_poly.pdbx_seq_one_letter_code
_entity_poly.pdbx_strand_id
1 'polypeptide(L)'
;MELEKNKKKRSVIRQLTTKLLKKIEVGYSKTDIAMDEKLENLRDFNVQLAEKLSELKHLDSQIETDTSVDELEDEIIQSQEYQEKAILWKGRLQRFINQHTGNSAAQLRLKTKLLTIELFLKRK
;
A
#
# COMPACT_ATOMS: atom_id res chain seq x y z
N MET A 1 4.39 -31.57 7.79
CA MET A 1 3.01 -31.19 8.12
C MET A 1 2.66 -29.87 7.45
N GLU A 2 1.39 -29.66 7.11
CA GLU A 2 0.92 -28.45 6.40
C GLU A 2 1.04 -27.19 7.26
N LEU A 3 0.80 -27.31 8.57
CA LEU A 3 1.02 -26.25 9.56
C LEU A 3 2.44 -25.63 9.49
N GLU A 4 3.48 -26.47 9.49
CA GLU A 4 4.87 -26.01 9.39
C GLU A 4 5.18 -25.29 8.07
N LYS A 5 4.51 -25.69 6.98
CA LYS A 5 4.63 -24.96 5.71
C LYS A 5 3.94 -23.61 5.79
N ASN A 6 2.77 -23.52 6.42
CA ASN A 6 2.03 -22.26 6.60
C ASN A 6 2.81 -21.29 7.50
N LYS A 7 3.39 -21.76 8.61
CA LYS A 7 4.28 -20.95 9.47
C LYS A 7 5.48 -20.40 8.68
N LYS A 8 6.13 -21.23 7.84
CA LYS A 8 7.24 -20.79 6.97
C LYS A 8 6.79 -19.77 5.92
N LYS A 9 5.68 -20.02 5.22
CA LYS A 9 5.10 -19.06 4.25
C LYS A 9 4.81 -17.72 4.92
N ARG A 10 4.13 -17.73 6.09
CA ARG A 10 3.83 -16.52 6.87
C ARG A 10 5.09 -15.73 7.19
N SER A 11 6.16 -16.41 7.64
CA SER A 11 7.45 -15.78 7.91
C SER A 11 8.04 -15.09 6.67
N VAL A 12 8.05 -15.78 5.52
CA VAL A 12 8.52 -15.21 4.25
C VAL A 12 7.69 -13.99 3.85
N ILE A 13 6.36 -14.08 3.90
CA ILE A 13 5.49 -12.95 3.56
C ILE A 13 5.70 -11.78 4.51
N ARG A 14 5.82 -12.01 5.83
CA ARG A 14 6.18 -10.94 6.80
C ARG A 14 7.49 -10.26 6.43
N GLN A 15 8.53 -11.00 6.05
CA GLN A 15 9.81 -10.41 5.62
C GLN A 15 9.65 -9.56 4.34
N LEU A 16 8.90 -10.05 3.35
CA LEU A 16 8.64 -9.32 2.11
C LEU A 16 7.80 -8.07 2.36
N THR A 17 6.78 -8.15 3.21
CA THR A 17 5.94 -7.01 3.61
C THR A 17 6.77 -5.96 4.34
N THR A 18 7.69 -6.37 5.22
CA THR A 18 8.61 -5.44 5.90
C THR A 18 9.52 -4.72 4.92
N LYS A 19 10.05 -5.42 3.91
CA LYS A 19 10.83 -4.79 2.83
C LYS A 19 9.98 -3.80 2.01
N LEU A 20 8.72 -4.14 1.73
CA LEU A 20 7.79 -3.26 1.02
C LEU A 20 7.46 -2.01 1.83
N LEU A 21 7.23 -2.14 3.14
CA LEU A 21 6.99 -1.00 4.04
C LEU A 21 8.17 -0.03 4.05
N LYS A 22 9.41 -0.52 4.06
CA LYS A 22 10.61 0.33 3.93
C LYS A 22 10.65 1.06 2.59
N LYS A 23 10.28 0.39 1.48
CA LYS A 23 10.19 1.05 0.17
C LYS A 23 9.12 2.14 0.15
N ILE A 24 7.98 1.90 0.78
CA ILE A 24 6.91 2.90 0.97
C ILE A 24 7.43 4.09 1.78
N GLU A 25 8.07 3.85 2.92
CA GLU A 25 8.64 4.90 3.78
C GLU A 25 9.62 5.80 3.02
N VAL A 26 10.55 5.18 2.27
CA VAL A 26 11.52 5.90 1.44
C VAL A 26 10.81 6.65 0.32
N GLY A 27 9.97 5.98 -0.46
CA GLY A 27 9.25 6.57 -1.59
C GLY A 27 8.33 7.72 -1.17
N TYR A 28 7.70 7.63 0.00
CA TYR A 28 6.87 8.67 0.58
C TYR A 28 7.68 9.90 0.97
N SER A 29 8.90 9.70 1.49
CA SER A 29 9.77 10.77 1.97
C SER A 29 10.57 11.45 0.85
N LYS A 30 10.73 10.79 -0.32
CA LYS A 30 11.42 11.35 -1.49
C LYS A 30 10.76 12.63 -1.99
N THR A 31 11.56 13.67 -2.19
CA THR A 31 11.15 14.97 -2.75
C THR A 31 11.87 15.30 -4.06
N ASP A 32 12.83 14.46 -4.45
CA ASP A 32 13.71 14.59 -5.61
C ASP A 32 13.12 13.99 -6.90
N ILE A 33 11.97 13.31 -6.81
CA ILE A 33 11.27 12.71 -7.94
C ILE A 33 10.03 13.52 -8.33
N ALA A 34 9.64 13.44 -9.60
CA ALA A 34 8.42 14.07 -10.10
C ALA A 34 7.19 13.54 -9.34
N MET A 35 6.22 14.41 -9.07
CA MET A 35 5.03 14.06 -8.29
C MET A 35 4.21 12.93 -8.96
N ASP A 36 4.10 12.94 -10.29
CA ASP A 36 3.38 11.90 -11.04
C ASP A 36 4.04 10.53 -10.90
N GLU A 37 5.37 10.47 -11.02
CA GLU A 37 6.17 9.25 -10.81
C GLU A 37 6.06 8.77 -9.35
N LYS A 38 6.11 9.69 -8.39
CA LYS A 38 5.89 9.38 -6.98
C LYS A 38 4.52 8.74 -6.74
N LEU A 39 3.46 9.30 -7.34
CA LEU A 39 2.11 8.79 -7.19
C LEU A 39 1.92 7.41 -7.82
N GLU A 40 2.52 7.18 -8.99
CA GLU A 40 2.50 5.87 -9.65
C GLU A 40 3.17 4.80 -8.78
N ASN A 41 4.38 5.07 -8.29
CA ASN A 41 5.10 4.17 -7.39
C ASN A 41 4.32 3.87 -6.11
N LEU A 42 3.73 4.91 -5.47
CA LEU A 42 2.95 4.73 -4.24
C LEU A 42 1.64 3.96 -4.48
N ARG A 43 1.02 4.07 -5.65
CA ARG A 43 -0.15 3.26 -6.02
C ARG A 43 0.21 1.79 -6.19
N ASP A 44 1.29 1.50 -6.90
CA ASP A 44 1.76 0.13 -7.08
C ASP A 44 2.10 -0.52 -5.72
N PHE A 45 2.82 0.20 -4.85
CA PHE A 45 3.08 -0.29 -3.49
C PHE A 45 1.81 -0.51 -2.67
N ASN A 46 0.77 0.32 -2.83
CA ASN A 46 -0.49 0.15 -2.14
C ASN A 46 -1.22 -1.14 -2.57
N VAL A 47 -1.21 -1.47 -3.87
CA VAL A 47 -1.78 -2.72 -4.40
C VAL A 47 -1.02 -3.92 -3.84
N GLN A 48 0.31 -3.93 -3.95
CA GLN A 48 1.15 -5.00 -3.42
C GLN A 48 0.99 -5.19 -1.90
N LEU A 49 0.83 -4.10 -1.14
CA LEU A 49 0.61 -4.16 0.30
C LEU A 49 -0.75 -4.79 0.62
N ALA A 50 -1.80 -4.45 -0.12
CA ALA A 50 -3.12 -5.03 0.06
C ALA A 50 -3.14 -6.55 -0.20
N GLU A 51 -2.47 -7.01 -1.25
CA GLU A 51 -2.34 -8.43 -1.57
C GLU A 51 -1.62 -9.20 -0.45
N LYS A 52 -0.47 -8.68 0.02
CA LYS A 52 0.30 -9.30 1.11
C LYS A 52 -0.47 -9.35 2.42
N LEU A 53 -1.24 -8.30 2.74
CA LEU A 53 -2.08 -8.30 3.94
C LEU A 53 -3.22 -9.32 3.85
N SER A 54 -3.80 -9.50 2.66
CA SER A 54 -4.80 -10.55 2.41
C SER A 54 -4.20 -11.94 2.59
N GLU A 55 -3.00 -12.16 2.05
CA GLU A 55 -2.27 -13.42 2.18
C GLU A 55 -1.90 -13.73 3.65
N LEU A 56 -1.41 -12.73 4.39
CA LEU A 56 -1.13 -12.87 5.83
C LEU A 56 -2.39 -13.24 6.61
N LYS A 57 -3.50 -12.55 6.37
CA LYS A 57 -4.78 -12.85 7.03
C LYS A 57 -5.22 -14.29 6.75
N HIS A 58 -5.05 -14.76 5.52
CA HIS A 58 -5.39 -16.14 5.16
C HIS A 58 -4.50 -17.17 5.88
N LEU A 59 -3.19 -16.93 5.90
CA LEU A 59 -2.22 -17.82 6.58
C LEU A 59 -2.42 -17.84 8.09
N ASP A 60 -2.66 -16.68 8.71
CA ASP A 60 -2.94 -16.59 10.15
C ASP A 60 -4.19 -17.41 10.51
N SER A 61 -5.29 -17.27 9.74
CA SER A 61 -6.51 -18.04 9.94
C SER A 61 -6.32 -19.56 9.79
N GLN A 62 -5.47 -20.00 8.85
CA GLN A 62 -5.13 -21.42 8.70
C GLN A 62 -4.32 -21.94 9.89
N ILE A 63 -3.33 -21.18 10.36
CA ILE A 63 -2.48 -21.55 11.50
C ILE A 63 -3.31 -21.63 12.79
N GLU A 64 -4.20 -20.67 13.02
CA GLU A 64 -5.14 -20.64 14.15
C GLU A 64 -6.11 -21.83 14.15
N THR A 65 -6.49 -22.34 12.97
CA THR A 65 -7.34 -23.54 12.87
C THR A 65 -6.58 -24.81 13.25
N ASP A 66 -5.29 -24.86 12.92
CA ASP A 66 -4.43 -26.05 13.06
C ASP A 66 -3.58 -26.07 14.35
N THR A 67 -3.66 -25.04 15.20
CA THR A 67 -2.83 -24.87 16.41
C THR A 67 -3.69 -24.37 17.59
N SER A 68 -3.38 -24.78 18.82
CA SER A 68 -4.09 -24.26 19.99
C SER A 68 -3.74 -22.79 20.24
N VAL A 69 -4.67 -22.05 20.85
CA VAL A 69 -4.47 -20.63 21.19
C VAL A 69 -3.32 -20.46 22.21
N ASP A 70 -3.19 -21.40 23.15
CA ASP A 70 -2.14 -21.40 24.18
C ASP A 70 -0.73 -21.49 23.58
N GLU A 71 -0.58 -22.15 22.43
CA GLU A 71 0.68 -22.23 21.69
C GLU A 71 0.95 -21.00 20.80
N LEU A 72 -0.01 -20.08 20.68
CA LEU A 72 0.03 -18.93 19.77
C LEU A 72 0.01 -17.56 20.48
N GLU A 73 -0.16 -17.47 21.80
CA GLU A 73 -0.35 -16.18 22.50
C GLU A 73 0.70 -15.12 22.14
N ASP A 74 1.99 -15.45 22.23
CA ASP A 74 3.08 -14.53 21.87
C ASP A 74 3.10 -14.18 20.38
N GLU A 75 2.72 -15.14 19.51
CA GLU A 75 2.66 -14.92 18.06
C GLU A 75 1.48 -14.05 17.63
N ILE A 76 0.35 -14.13 18.35
CA ILE A 76 -0.86 -13.32 18.13
C ILE A 76 -0.55 -11.86 18.43
N ILE A 77 0.06 -11.57 19.59
CA ILE A 77 0.44 -10.21 19.98
C ILE A 77 1.38 -9.59 18.94
N GLN A 78 2.41 -10.32 18.52
CA GLN A 78 3.33 -9.86 17.48
C GLN A 78 2.66 -9.67 16.12
N SER A 79 1.67 -10.51 15.76
CA SER A 79 0.90 -10.34 14.52
C SER A 79 0.05 -9.08 14.57
N GLN A 80 -0.59 -8.80 15.71
CA GLN A 80 -1.43 -7.62 15.92
C GLN A 80 -0.62 -6.32 15.73
N GLU A 81 0.51 -6.18 16.43
CA GLU A 81 1.38 -5.00 16.32
C GLU A 81 1.89 -4.79 14.89
N TYR A 82 2.16 -5.90 14.18
CA TYR A 82 2.58 -5.86 12.79
C TYR A 82 1.46 -5.40 11.85
N GLN A 83 0.24 -5.92 12.05
CA GLN A 83 -0.94 -5.53 11.28
C GLN A 83 -1.29 -4.06 11.49
N GLU A 84 -1.25 -3.56 12.72
CA GLU A 84 -1.51 -2.15 13.04
C GLU A 84 -0.56 -1.20 12.31
N LYS A 85 0.75 -1.51 12.30
CA LYS A 85 1.74 -0.74 11.53
C LYS A 85 1.42 -0.72 10.04
N ALA A 86 1.03 -1.85 9.46
CA ALA A 86 0.69 -1.93 8.05
C ALA A 86 -0.60 -1.17 7.71
N ILE A 87 -1.63 -1.26 8.56
CA ILE A 87 -2.90 -0.52 8.41
C ILE A 87 -2.65 0.98 8.47
N LEU A 88 -1.82 1.45 9.41
CA LEU A 88 -1.43 2.86 9.52
C LEU A 88 -0.82 3.37 8.21
N TRP A 89 0.14 2.63 7.65
CA TRP A 89 0.79 3.01 6.40
C TRP A 89 -0.15 2.97 5.20
N LYS A 90 -1.03 1.97 5.11
CA LYS A 90 -2.09 1.91 4.09
C LYS A 90 -3.00 3.15 4.15
N GLY A 91 -3.41 3.55 5.36
CA GLY A 91 -4.22 4.76 5.56
C GLY A 91 -3.50 6.06 5.20
N ARG A 92 -2.17 6.14 5.38
CA ARG A 92 -1.37 7.29 4.93
C ARG A 92 -1.27 7.33 3.41
N LEU A 93 -0.98 6.20 2.76
CA LEU A 93 -0.91 6.07 1.31
C LEU A 93 -2.22 6.48 0.65
N GLN A 94 -3.35 5.95 1.13
CA GLN A 94 -4.65 6.24 0.55
C GLN A 94 -5.00 7.74 0.64
N ARG A 95 -4.71 8.39 1.77
CA ARG A 95 -4.93 9.82 1.93
C ARG A 95 -4.07 10.65 0.98
N PHE A 96 -2.79 10.33 0.86
CA PHE A 96 -1.88 11.01 -0.06
C PHE A 96 -2.34 10.86 -1.52
N ILE A 97 -2.67 9.64 -1.94
CA ILE A 97 -3.19 9.39 -3.29
C ILE A 97 -4.44 10.24 -3.52
N ASN A 98 -5.42 10.21 -2.61
CA ASN A 98 -6.68 10.95 -2.79
C ASN A 98 -6.47 12.47 -2.87
N GLN A 99 -5.56 13.03 -2.08
CA GLN A 99 -5.24 14.46 -2.10
C GLN A 99 -4.67 14.92 -3.45
N HIS A 100 -3.87 14.08 -4.09
CA HIS A 100 -3.19 14.42 -5.33
C HIS A 100 -3.94 13.97 -6.60
N THR A 101 -4.86 13.01 -6.49
CA THR A 101 -5.74 12.59 -7.61
C THR A 101 -6.97 13.46 -7.75
N GLY A 102 -7.55 13.94 -6.64
CA GLY A 102 -8.66 14.90 -6.67
C GLY A 102 -8.29 16.22 -7.36
N ASN A 103 -7.04 16.65 -7.21
CA ASN A 103 -6.50 17.82 -7.91
C ASN A 103 -6.19 17.56 -9.39
N SER A 104 -5.81 16.33 -9.75
CA SER A 104 -5.41 15.99 -11.13
C SER A 104 -6.56 16.14 -12.13
N ALA A 105 -7.78 15.74 -11.78
CA ALA A 105 -8.95 15.87 -12.67
C ALA A 105 -9.40 17.34 -12.86
N ALA A 106 -9.34 18.15 -11.79
CA ALA A 106 -9.64 19.57 -11.84
C ALA A 106 -8.58 20.33 -12.66
N GLN A 107 -7.30 20.01 -12.46
CA GLN A 107 -6.18 20.57 -13.23
C GLN A 107 -6.27 20.17 -14.72
N LEU A 108 -6.60 18.91 -15.03
CA LEU A 108 -6.79 18.46 -16.41
C LEU A 108 -7.93 19.23 -17.09
N ARG A 109 -9.09 19.39 -16.41
CA ARG A 109 -10.20 20.21 -16.93
C ARG A 109 -9.81 21.67 -17.15
N LEU A 110 -9.03 22.26 -16.23
CA LEU A 110 -8.55 23.64 -16.38
C LEU A 110 -7.61 23.76 -17.58
N LYS A 111 -6.68 22.82 -17.73
CA LYS A 111 -5.72 22.76 -18.84
C LYS A 111 -6.43 22.60 -20.20
N THR A 112 -7.46 21.76 -20.27
CA THR A 112 -8.29 21.60 -21.48
C THR A 112 -9.08 22.86 -21.81
N LYS A 113 -9.62 23.57 -20.81
CA LYS A 113 -10.30 24.86 -21.01
C LYS A 113 -9.34 25.93 -21.52
N LEU A 114 -8.13 26.03 -20.95
CA LEU A 114 -7.09 26.96 -21.40
C LEU A 114 -6.67 26.68 -22.84
N LEU A 115 -6.42 25.42 -23.20
CA LEU A 115 -6.05 25.03 -24.56
C LEU A 115 -7.14 25.41 -25.57
N THR A 116 -8.41 25.21 -25.22
CA THR A 116 -9.55 25.59 -26.06
C THR A 116 -9.61 27.11 -26.30
N ILE A 117 -9.34 27.90 -25.25
CA ILE A 117 -9.31 29.37 -25.35
C ILE A 117 -8.13 29.83 -26.22
N GLU A 118 -6.94 29.28 -26.03
CA GLU A 118 -5.76 29.60 -26.85
C GLU A 118 -5.99 29.29 -28.34
N LEU A 119 -6.58 28.13 -28.64
CA LEU A 119 -6.92 27.75 -30.02
C LEU A 119 -7.97 28.67 -30.64
N PHE A 120 -8.93 29.16 -29.85
CA PHE A 120 -9.92 30.13 -30.30
C PHE A 120 -9.30 31.49 -30.60
N LEU A 121 -8.40 31.97 -29.74
CA LEU A 121 -7.71 33.24 -29.92
C LEU A 121 -6.74 33.25 -31.11
N LYS A 122 -6.10 32.11 -31.42
CA LYS A 122 -5.20 31.96 -32.59
C LYS A 122 -5.93 31.90 -33.94
N ARG A 123 -7.27 31.77 -33.96
CA ARG A 123 -8.10 31.70 -35.17
C ARG A 123 -8.74 33.03 -35.57
N LYS A 124 -8.50 34.11 -34.81
CA LYS A 124 -8.86 35.49 -35.16
C LYS A 124 -7.63 36.23 -35.65
#